data_AF-A0A355PJ90-F1
#
_entry.id   AF-A0A355PJ90-F1
#
_cell.length_a   1.000
_cell.length_b   1.000
_cell.length_c   1.000
_cell.angle_alpha   90.00
_cell.angle_beta   90.00
_cell.angle_gamma   90.00
#
_symmetry.space_group_name_H-M   'P 1'
#
loop_
_entity.id
_entity.type
_entity.pdbx_description
1 polymer ?
#
loop_
_entity_poly.entity_id
_entity_poly.type
_entity_poly.pdbx_seq_one_letter_code
_entity_poly.pdbx_strand_id
1 'polypeptide(L)'
;MACSPAEVEDMMLYQIGALAGICQAEGTALSYVKPHGAMYNDMAANLELLEGAMRAVKAFDARLPLMVMATANPEPHRQLAEKMGVTLWFESFADRAYEATGHLASRRLPEAVHHDQATIVAQAVALAKGKALTARDGSALQLPCDTLCVHGDNPESVAAVRAIREAFTALESA
;
A
#
# COMPACT_ATOMS: atom_id res chain seq x y z
N MET A 1 -5.28 10.61 -14.56
CA MET A 1 -6.09 10.40 -15.77
C MET A 1 -7.52 10.31 -15.29
N ALA A 2 -8.46 11.10 -15.83
CA ALA A 2 -9.85 10.99 -15.40
C ALA A 2 -10.45 9.73 -16.04
N CYS A 3 -10.53 8.65 -15.28
CA CYS A 3 -11.13 7.39 -15.70
C CYS A 3 -12.43 7.16 -14.94
N SER A 4 -13.40 6.58 -15.62
CA SER A 4 -14.58 5.99 -15.00
C SER A 4 -14.22 4.70 -14.27
N PRO A 5 -15.04 4.26 -13.29
CA PRO A 5 -14.87 2.96 -12.63
C PRO A 5 -14.82 1.76 -13.59
N ALA A 6 -15.56 1.81 -14.70
CA ALA A 6 -15.55 0.76 -15.71
C ALA A 6 -14.23 0.71 -16.48
N GLU A 7 -13.67 1.87 -16.85
CA GLU A 7 -12.35 1.92 -17.48
C GLU A 7 -11.24 1.42 -16.52
N VAL A 8 -11.34 1.74 -15.22
CA VAL A 8 -10.44 1.17 -14.19
C VAL A 8 -10.53 -0.35 -14.18
N GLU A 9 -11.74 -0.90 -14.18
CA GLU A 9 -11.97 -2.35 -14.21
C GLU A 9 -11.30 -3.01 -15.42
N ASP A 10 -11.61 -2.52 -16.63
CA ASP A 10 -11.11 -3.09 -17.88
C ASP A 10 -9.58 -3.01 -17.98
N MET A 11 -9.00 -1.85 -17.65
CA MET A 11 -7.56 -1.65 -17.69
C MET A 11 -6.83 -2.55 -16.68
N MET A 12 -7.38 -2.69 -15.46
CA MET A 12 -6.78 -3.56 -14.46
C MET A 12 -6.89 -5.02 -14.86
N LEU A 13 -8.06 -5.48 -15.32
CA LEU A 13 -8.27 -6.86 -15.74
C LEU A 13 -7.32 -7.25 -16.88
N TYR A 14 -7.13 -6.36 -17.86
CA TYR A 14 -6.16 -6.56 -18.94
C TYR A 14 -4.73 -6.75 -18.41
N GLN A 15 -4.27 -5.85 -17.54
CA GLN A 15 -2.90 -5.89 -17.00
C GLN A 15 -2.67 -7.10 -16.09
N ILE A 16 -3.66 -7.47 -15.27
CA ILE A 16 -3.62 -8.66 -14.41
C ILE A 16 -3.51 -9.91 -15.29
N GLY A 17 -4.36 -10.04 -16.31
CA GLY A 17 -4.34 -11.18 -17.24
C GLY A 17 -3.01 -11.31 -17.98
N ALA A 18 -2.44 -10.18 -18.44
CA ALA A 18 -1.14 -10.18 -19.11
C ALA A 18 -0.01 -10.70 -18.21
N LEU A 19 0.06 -10.23 -16.96
CA LEU A 19 1.07 -10.70 -16.00
C LEU A 19 0.82 -12.15 -15.58
N ALA A 20 -0.45 -12.55 -15.42
CA ALA A 20 -0.81 -13.92 -15.07
C ALA A 20 -0.35 -14.93 -16.13
N GLY A 21 -0.46 -14.61 -17.42
CA GLY A 21 0.05 -15.45 -18.50
C GLY A 21 1.57 -15.66 -18.40
N ILE A 22 2.32 -14.62 -18.02
CA ILE A 22 3.76 -14.72 -17.77
C ILE A 22 4.04 -15.60 -16.54
N CYS A 23 3.35 -15.37 -15.42
CA CYS A 23 3.49 -16.19 -14.22
C CYS A 23 3.25 -17.67 -14.50
N GLN A 24 2.21 -17.99 -15.28
CA GLN A 24 1.90 -19.36 -15.66
C GLN A 24 3.03 -19.99 -16.49
N ALA A 25 3.61 -19.26 -17.45
CA ALA A 25 4.72 -19.75 -18.26
C ALA A 25 5.97 -20.06 -17.41
N GLU A 26 6.17 -19.32 -16.33
CA GLU A 26 7.27 -19.51 -15.36
C GLU A 26 6.92 -20.47 -14.20
N GLY A 27 5.77 -21.16 -14.26
CA GLY A 27 5.38 -22.14 -13.24
C GLY A 27 5.00 -21.52 -11.88
N THR A 28 4.59 -20.25 -11.86
CA THR A 28 4.15 -19.53 -10.66
C THR A 28 2.76 -18.91 -10.85
N ALA A 29 2.25 -18.23 -9.83
CA ALA A 29 0.95 -17.59 -9.85
C ALA A 29 0.99 -16.20 -9.20
N LEU A 30 0.05 -15.35 -9.58
CA LEU A 30 -0.18 -14.08 -8.89
C LEU A 30 -0.56 -14.34 -7.44
N SER A 31 -0.06 -13.52 -6.52
CA SER A 31 -0.34 -13.61 -5.08
C SER A 31 -1.17 -12.46 -4.55
N TYR A 32 -1.16 -11.30 -5.22
CA TYR A 32 -1.94 -10.11 -4.87
C TYR A 32 -1.95 -9.13 -6.06
N VAL A 33 -2.76 -8.08 -5.97
CA VAL A 33 -2.77 -6.95 -6.92
C VAL A 33 -2.51 -5.65 -6.16
N LYS A 34 -1.56 -4.84 -6.64
CA LYS A 34 -1.26 -3.50 -6.12
C LYS A 34 -1.28 -2.49 -7.27
N PRO A 35 -2.30 -1.62 -7.37
CA PRO A 35 -2.31 -0.53 -8.35
C PRO A 35 -1.10 0.40 -8.20
N HIS A 36 -0.65 1.00 -9.30
CA HIS A 36 0.55 1.85 -9.33
C HIS A 36 0.21 3.34 -9.42
N GLY A 37 1.09 4.17 -8.86
CA GLY A 37 1.15 5.61 -9.15
C GLY A 37 -0.14 6.37 -8.84
N ALA A 38 -0.65 7.11 -9.83
CA ALA A 38 -1.86 7.92 -9.66
C ALA A 38 -3.09 7.08 -9.30
N MET A 39 -3.28 5.93 -9.95
CA MET A 39 -4.43 5.04 -9.68
C MET A 39 -4.48 4.61 -8.21
N TYR A 40 -3.31 4.31 -7.62
CA TYR A 40 -3.19 3.92 -6.21
C TYR A 40 -3.65 5.02 -5.26
N ASN A 41 -3.30 6.27 -5.55
CA ASN A 41 -3.73 7.42 -4.73
C ASN A 41 -5.20 7.76 -4.98
N ASP A 42 -5.63 7.71 -6.24
CA ASP A 42 -6.99 8.07 -6.65
C ASP A 42 -8.01 7.10 -6.04
N MET A 43 -7.73 5.79 -6.03
CA MET A 43 -8.62 4.80 -5.40
C MET A 43 -8.68 4.91 -3.87
N ALA A 44 -7.63 5.42 -3.22
CA ALA A 44 -7.63 5.64 -1.78
C ALA A 44 -8.53 6.83 -1.37
N ALA A 45 -8.79 7.75 -2.30
CA ALA A 45 -9.63 8.93 -2.09
C ALA A 45 -11.04 8.79 -2.70
N ASN A 46 -11.26 7.87 -3.63
CA ASN A 46 -12.51 7.70 -4.35
C ASN A 46 -12.98 6.23 -4.35
N LEU A 47 -14.08 5.97 -3.60
CA LEU A 47 -14.66 4.63 -3.46
C LEU A 47 -15.21 4.06 -4.76
N GLU A 48 -15.65 4.88 -5.72
CA GLU A 48 -16.12 4.38 -7.01
C GLU A 48 -14.97 3.80 -7.85
N LEU A 49 -13.78 4.43 -7.79
CA LEU A 49 -12.59 3.91 -8.45
C LEU A 49 -12.09 2.64 -7.76
N LEU A 50 -12.14 2.60 -6.43
CA LEU A 50 -11.84 1.40 -5.65
C LEU A 50 -12.80 0.25 -6.01
N GLU A 51 -14.09 0.52 -6.17
CA GLU A 51 -15.07 -0.48 -6.62
C GLU A 51 -14.74 -1.01 -8.02
N GLY A 52 -14.30 -0.15 -8.96
CA GLY A 52 -13.79 -0.58 -10.26
C GLY A 52 -12.59 -1.53 -10.14
N ALA A 53 -11.62 -1.19 -9.29
CA ALA A 53 -10.45 -2.03 -9.02
C ALA A 53 -10.82 -3.38 -8.38
N MET A 54 -11.74 -3.38 -7.41
CA MET A 54 -12.24 -4.59 -6.76
C MET A 54 -13.01 -5.50 -7.73
N ARG A 55 -13.80 -4.92 -8.65
CA ARG A 55 -14.47 -5.69 -9.70
C ARG A 55 -13.46 -6.42 -10.59
N ALA A 56 -12.40 -5.74 -11.03
CA ALA A 56 -11.35 -6.38 -11.84
C ALA A 56 -10.67 -7.54 -11.11
N VAL A 57 -10.28 -7.34 -9.84
CA VAL A 57 -9.66 -8.40 -9.03
C VAL A 57 -10.62 -9.58 -8.86
N LYS A 58 -11.88 -9.32 -8.51
CA LYS A 58 -12.90 -10.36 -8.33
C LYS A 58 -13.20 -11.13 -9.62
N ALA A 59 -13.26 -10.44 -10.76
CA ALA A 59 -13.49 -11.05 -12.06
C ALA A 59 -12.33 -11.96 -12.49
N PHE A 60 -11.10 -11.60 -12.14
CA PHE A 60 -9.92 -12.42 -12.41
C PHE A 60 -9.79 -13.62 -11.45
N ASP A 61 -9.67 -13.34 -10.14
CA ASP A 61 -9.61 -14.33 -9.07
C ASP A 61 -9.91 -13.65 -7.72
N ALA A 62 -11.10 -13.93 -7.17
CA ALA A 62 -11.56 -13.36 -5.91
C ALA A 62 -10.70 -13.72 -4.67
N ARG A 63 -9.77 -14.67 -4.80
CA ARG A 63 -8.84 -15.03 -3.72
C ARG A 63 -7.64 -14.09 -3.64
N LEU A 64 -7.35 -13.33 -4.69
CA LEU A 64 -6.23 -12.38 -4.70
C LEU A 64 -6.57 -11.18 -3.81
N PRO A 65 -5.72 -10.86 -2.81
CA PRO A 65 -5.85 -9.62 -2.07
C PRO A 65 -5.60 -8.41 -2.97
N LEU A 66 -6.42 -7.37 -2.79
CA LEU A 66 -6.16 -6.04 -3.33
C LEU A 66 -5.44 -5.20 -2.28
N MET A 67 -4.24 -4.75 -2.60
CA MET A 67 -3.45 -3.89 -1.74
C MET A 67 -3.88 -2.43 -1.91
N VAL A 68 -4.20 -1.76 -0.80
CA VAL A 68 -4.67 -0.37 -0.76
C VAL A 68 -3.85 0.45 0.25
N MET A 69 -3.83 1.78 0.09
CA MET A 69 -3.18 2.66 1.05
C MET A 69 -3.87 2.60 2.42
N ALA A 70 -3.08 2.42 3.48
CA ALA A 70 -3.56 2.65 4.83
C ALA A 70 -3.86 4.14 5.05
N THR A 71 -5.04 4.43 5.60
CA THR A 71 -5.46 5.79 5.98
C THR A 71 -5.88 5.83 7.45
N ALA A 72 -6.03 7.03 8.01
CA ALA A 72 -6.51 7.20 9.39
C ALA A 72 -7.93 6.66 9.59
N ASN A 73 -8.73 6.58 8.51
CA ASN A 73 -10.07 6.02 8.51
C ASN A 73 -10.22 4.93 7.42
N PRO A 74 -9.80 3.68 7.71
CA PRO A 74 -9.87 2.58 6.74
C PRO A 74 -11.28 1.98 6.61
N GLU A 75 -12.23 2.37 7.47
CA GLU A 75 -13.54 1.72 7.60
C GLU A 75 -14.36 1.74 6.30
N PRO A 76 -14.46 2.85 5.54
CA PRO A 76 -15.18 2.85 4.27
C PRO A 76 -14.63 1.85 3.25
N HIS A 77 -13.31 1.61 3.26
CA HIS A 77 -12.66 0.65 2.38
C HIS A 77 -13.00 -0.78 2.81
N ARG A 78 -12.99 -1.06 4.13
CA ARG A 78 -13.37 -2.37 4.69
C ARG A 78 -14.82 -2.72 4.38
N GLN A 79 -15.74 -1.78 4.56
CA GLN A 79 -17.17 -1.99 4.30
C GLN A 79 -17.44 -2.30 2.83
N LEU A 80 -16.80 -1.56 1.91
CA LEU A 80 -16.91 -1.84 0.48
C LEU A 80 -16.33 -3.22 0.14
N ALA A 81 -15.15 -3.54 0.67
CA ALA A 81 -14.49 -4.82 0.47
C ALA A 81 -15.33 -6.01 0.96
N GLU A 82 -15.94 -5.89 2.14
CA GLU A 82 -16.86 -6.89 2.71
C GLU A 82 -18.08 -7.09 1.81
N LYS A 83 -18.74 -6.00 1.39
CA LYS A 83 -19.88 -6.03 0.46
C LYS A 83 -19.51 -6.73 -0.86
N MET A 84 -18.30 -6.52 -1.35
CA MET A 84 -17.84 -7.08 -2.62
C MET A 84 -17.24 -8.49 -2.50
N GLY A 85 -16.90 -8.94 -1.28
CA GLY A 85 -16.20 -10.19 -1.03
C GLY A 85 -14.76 -10.17 -1.55
N VAL A 86 -14.05 -9.06 -1.37
CA VAL A 86 -12.63 -8.89 -1.74
C VAL A 86 -11.78 -8.72 -0.49
N THR A 87 -10.67 -9.45 -0.40
CA THR A 87 -9.71 -9.26 0.70
C THR A 87 -8.86 -8.02 0.44
N LEU A 88 -8.75 -7.13 1.43
CA LEU A 88 -7.83 -6.00 1.39
C LEU A 88 -6.57 -6.26 2.20
N TRP A 89 -5.43 -5.78 1.67
CA TRP A 89 -4.20 -5.57 2.44
C TRP A 89 -3.92 -4.07 2.53
N PHE A 90 -3.78 -3.56 3.75
CA PHE A 90 -3.45 -2.17 4.01
C PHE A 90 -1.94 -1.96 4.02
N GLU A 91 -1.46 -1.17 3.07
CA GLU A 91 -0.07 -0.82 2.90
C GLU A 91 0.28 0.49 3.61
N SER A 92 1.34 0.42 4.41
CA SER A 92 2.01 1.58 5.00
C SER A 92 3.42 1.74 4.42
N PHE A 93 4.01 2.92 4.58
CA PHE A 93 5.28 3.36 4.01
C PHE A 93 6.24 3.77 5.14
N ALA A 94 7.46 3.22 5.13
CA ALA A 94 8.49 3.52 6.14
C ALA A 94 9.22 4.84 5.89
N ASP A 95 9.31 5.26 4.63
CA ASP A 95 10.17 6.35 4.16
C ASP A 95 9.39 7.59 3.73
N ARG A 96 8.10 7.65 4.06
CA ARG A 96 7.23 8.77 3.70
C ARG A 96 6.63 9.40 4.95
N ALA A 97 6.59 10.73 4.93
CA ALA A 97 5.82 11.47 5.92
C ALA A 97 4.32 11.37 5.62
N TYR A 98 3.52 11.36 6.68
CA TYR A 98 2.07 11.29 6.60
C TYR A 98 1.41 12.62 6.97
N GLU A 99 0.33 12.95 6.28
CA GLU A 99 -0.64 13.93 6.74
C GLU A 99 -1.53 13.30 7.84
N ALA A 100 -2.22 14.12 8.64
CA ALA A 100 -3.10 13.64 9.72
C ALA A 100 -4.25 12.72 9.23
N THR A 101 -4.59 12.81 7.95
CA THR A 101 -5.57 11.95 7.28
C THR A 101 -5.05 10.53 7.03
N GLY A 102 -3.75 10.28 7.23
CA GLY A 102 -3.08 9.04 6.86
C GLY A 102 -2.67 8.97 5.38
N HIS A 103 -2.97 9.99 4.58
CA HIS A 103 -2.41 10.09 3.24
C HIS A 103 -0.94 10.48 3.28
N LEU A 104 -0.20 10.08 2.25
CA LEU A 104 1.21 10.45 2.12
C LEU A 104 1.35 11.93 1.76
N ALA A 105 2.29 12.61 2.41
CA ALA A 105 2.62 13.99 2.10
C ALA A 105 3.06 14.15 0.64
N SER A 106 2.65 15.23 -0.01
CA SER A 106 3.07 15.50 -1.40
C SER A 106 4.59 15.59 -1.49
N ARG A 107 5.18 14.90 -2.47
CA ARG A 107 6.64 14.91 -2.72
C ARG A 107 7.22 16.31 -3.01
N ARG A 108 6.36 17.30 -3.28
CA ARG A 108 6.76 18.70 -3.49
C ARG A 108 7.03 19.45 -2.18
N LEU A 109 6.63 18.88 -1.04
CA LEU A 109 6.83 19.48 0.27
C LEU A 109 8.20 19.07 0.83
N PRO A 110 8.89 19.97 1.56
CA PRO A 110 10.05 19.60 2.35
C PRO A 110 9.70 18.46 3.33
N GLU A 111 10.66 17.57 3.59
CA GLU A 111 10.54 16.44 4.51
C GLU A 111 9.45 15.42 4.15
N ALA A 112 8.90 15.44 2.92
CA ALA A 112 7.88 14.48 2.48
C ALA A 112 8.42 13.04 2.29
N VAL A 113 9.75 12.92 2.20
CA VAL A 113 10.49 11.66 2.09
C VAL A 113 11.55 11.67 3.19
N HIS A 114 11.62 10.60 3.97
CA HIS A 114 12.65 10.42 4.98
C HIS A 114 13.93 9.91 4.30
N HIS A 115 15.05 10.59 4.57
CA HIS A 115 16.37 10.19 4.06
C HIS A 115 17.25 9.57 5.14
N ASP A 116 16.96 9.86 6.41
CA ASP A 116 17.68 9.29 7.55
C ASP A 116 17.21 7.85 7.83
N GLN A 117 18.16 6.91 7.80
CA GLN A 117 17.87 5.49 7.98
C GLN A 117 17.27 5.18 9.36
N ALA A 118 17.74 5.85 10.42
CA ALA A 118 17.22 5.62 11.77
C ALA A 118 15.75 6.01 11.88
N THR A 119 15.37 7.13 11.26
CA THR A 119 13.98 7.60 11.16
C THR A 119 13.09 6.58 10.41
N ILE A 120 13.56 6.08 9.26
CA ILE A 120 12.85 5.07 8.46
C ILE A 120 12.62 3.79 9.28
N VAL A 121 13.65 3.28 9.94
CA VAL A 121 13.57 2.05 10.75
C VAL A 121 12.65 2.24 11.96
N ALA A 122 12.73 3.38 12.65
CA ALA A 122 11.87 3.68 13.78
C ALA A 122 10.39 3.72 13.37
N GLN A 123 10.08 4.34 12.24
CA GLN A 123 8.72 4.37 11.68
C GLN A 123 8.24 2.97 11.28
N ALA A 124 9.07 2.18 10.61
CA ALA A 124 8.75 0.79 10.25
C ALA A 124 8.42 -0.06 11.49
N VAL A 125 9.22 0.05 12.56
CA VAL A 125 8.99 -0.66 13.82
C VAL A 125 7.72 -0.17 14.52
N ALA A 126 7.43 1.13 14.49
CA ALA A 126 6.20 1.67 15.07
C ALA A 126 4.96 1.12 14.34
N LEU A 127 4.98 1.12 13.00
CA LEU A 127 3.92 0.53 12.16
C LEU A 127 3.72 -0.96 12.45
N ALA A 128 4.80 -1.74 12.48
CA ALA A 128 4.74 -3.18 12.76
C ALA A 128 4.18 -3.51 14.15
N LYS A 129 4.38 -2.62 15.13
CA LYS A 129 3.84 -2.76 16.49
C LYS A 129 2.43 -2.18 16.65
N GLY A 130 1.82 -1.64 15.59
CA GLY A 130 0.55 -0.92 15.64
C GLY A 130 0.60 0.33 16.52
N LYS A 131 1.78 0.93 16.70
CA LYS A 131 1.96 2.16 17.48
C LYS A 131 1.63 3.40 16.65
N ALA A 132 1.20 4.46 17.33
CA ALA A 132 0.98 5.74 16.67
C ALA A 132 2.29 6.34 16.14
N LEU A 133 2.22 6.89 14.93
CA LEU A 133 3.20 7.76 14.31
C LEU A 133 2.90 9.23 14.67
N THR A 134 3.83 10.11 14.31
CA THR A 134 3.62 11.56 14.34
C THR A 134 3.37 12.04 12.91
N ALA A 135 2.18 12.56 12.64
CA ALA A 135 1.86 13.20 11.36
C ALA A 135 2.57 14.56 11.22
N ARG A 136 2.57 15.12 10.02
CA ARG A 136 3.27 16.38 9.71
C ARG A 136 2.79 17.60 10.50
N ASP A 137 1.55 17.60 10.97
CA ASP A 137 1.01 18.65 11.84
C ASP A 137 1.31 18.41 13.34
N GLY A 138 2.04 17.35 13.67
CA GLY A 138 2.37 16.94 15.04
C GLY A 138 1.31 16.07 15.71
N SER A 139 0.19 15.77 15.04
CA SER A 139 -0.85 14.90 15.59
C SER A 139 -0.41 13.43 15.64
N ALA A 140 -1.00 12.67 16.57
CA ALA A 140 -0.80 11.23 16.65
C ALA A 140 -1.63 10.53 15.56
N LEU A 141 -1.00 9.67 14.78
CA LEU A 141 -1.61 8.95 13.66
C LEU A 141 -1.43 7.45 13.83
N GLN A 142 -2.52 6.70 13.90
CA GLN A 142 -2.50 5.24 13.90
C GLN A 142 -3.01 4.71 12.56
N LEU A 143 -2.32 3.72 12.00
CA LEU A 143 -2.61 3.14 10.70
C LEU A 143 -2.68 1.62 10.79
N PRO A 144 -3.59 0.96 10.03
CA PRO A 144 -3.44 -0.47 9.76
C PRO A 144 -2.18 -0.71 8.91
N CYS A 145 -1.49 -1.83 9.15
CA CYS A 145 -0.26 -2.17 8.43
C CYS A 145 -0.16 -3.68 8.24
N ASP A 146 -0.79 -4.18 7.18
CA ASP A 146 -0.63 -5.58 6.75
C ASP A 146 0.66 -5.77 5.96
N THR A 147 1.10 -4.71 5.27
CA THR A 147 2.31 -4.70 4.45
C THR A 147 3.02 -3.36 4.52
N LEU A 148 4.35 -3.40 4.38
CA LEU A 148 5.22 -2.23 4.43
C LEU A 148 5.88 -2.03 3.07
N CYS A 149 5.56 -0.94 2.39
CA CYS A 149 6.22 -0.53 1.17
C CYS A 149 7.65 -0.08 1.47
N VAL A 150 8.58 -0.57 0.66
CA VAL A 150 9.97 -0.13 0.62
C VAL A 150 10.38 0.13 -0.82
N HIS A 151 11.32 1.05 -1.02
CA HIS A 151 11.89 1.34 -2.34
C HIS A 151 13.24 0.64 -2.52
N GLY A 152 13.57 0.35 -3.77
CA GLY A 152 14.82 -0.30 -4.17
C GLY A 152 15.61 0.53 -5.19
N ASP A 153 15.34 1.83 -5.27
CA ASP A 153 15.76 2.70 -6.36
C ASP A 153 17.27 2.99 -6.37
N ASN A 154 17.93 2.90 -5.20
CA ASN A 154 19.35 3.19 -5.01
C ASN A 154 19.96 2.34 -3.87
N PRO A 155 21.31 2.27 -3.76
CA PRO A 155 21.98 1.49 -2.71
C PRO A 155 21.55 1.87 -1.29
N GLU A 156 21.25 3.14 -1.04
CA GLU A 156 20.80 3.64 0.26
C GLU A 156 19.42 3.07 0.63
N SER A 157 18.50 2.98 -0.34
CA SER A 157 17.18 2.37 -0.16
C SER A 157 17.31 0.88 0.15
N VAL A 158 18.20 0.17 -0.55
CA VAL A 158 18.49 -1.24 -0.25
C VAL A 158 19.09 -1.42 1.14
N ALA A 159 19.97 -0.52 1.57
CA ALA A 159 20.50 -0.54 2.93
C ALA A 159 19.40 -0.32 3.98
N ALA A 160 18.45 0.59 3.73
CA ALA A 160 17.29 0.78 4.59
C ALA A 160 16.41 -0.48 4.68
N VAL A 161 16.16 -1.17 3.56
CA VAL A 161 15.43 -2.45 3.56
C VAL A 161 16.09 -3.50 4.45
N ARG A 162 17.43 -3.62 4.38
CA ARG A 162 18.18 -4.54 5.25
C ARG A 162 18.02 -4.18 6.71
N ALA A 163 18.19 -2.91 7.06
CA ALA A 163 18.04 -2.43 8.43
C ALA A 163 16.62 -2.66 8.99
N ILE A 164 15.57 -2.42 8.18
CA ILE A 164 14.19 -2.75 8.55
C ILE A 164 14.04 -4.25 8.83
N ARG A 165 14.59 -5.11 7.95
CA ARG A 165 14.48 -6.56 8.10
C ARG A 165 15.19 -7.07 9.36
N GLU A 166 16.38 -6.55 9.66
CA GLU A 166 17.11 -6.84 10.90
C GLU A 166 16.30 -6.42 12.13
N ALA A 167 15.73 -5.21 12.11
CA ALA A 167 14.87 -4.73 13.19
C ALA A 167 13.66 -5.65 13.40
N PHE A 168 12.99 -6.10 12.34
CA PHE A 168 11.84 -7.01 12.43
C PHE A 168 12.23 -8.37 12.99
N THR A 169 13.38 -8.90 12.60
CA THR A 169 13.89 -10.19 13.13
C THR A 169 14.14 -10.10 14.65
N ALA A 170 14.66 -8.96 15.11
CA ALA A 170 14.83 -8.71 16.54
C ALA A 170 13.50 -8.55 17.29
N LEU A 171 12.43 -8.10 16.63
CA LEU A 171 11.08 -8.03 17.23
C LEU A 171 10.46 -9.41 17.43
N GLU A 172 10.62 -10.32 16.46
CA GLU A 172 10.10 -11.69 16.54
C GLU A 172 10.80 -12.52 17.63
N SER A 173 12.03 -12.13 17.98
CA SER A 173 12.86 -12.83 18.97
C SER A 173 12.70 -12.30 20.40
N ALA A 174 11.87 -11.27 20.61
CA ALA A 174 11.68 -10.58 21.89
C ALA A 174 10.34 -10.93 22.54
#